data_AF-A0A369MQ99-F1
#
_entry.id   AF-A0A369MQ99-F1
#
_cell.length_a   1.000
_cell.length_b   1.000
_cell.length_c   1.000
_cell.angle_alpha   90.00
_cell.angle_beta   90.00
_cell.angle_gamma   90.00
#
_symmetry.space_group_name_H-M   'P 1'
#
loop_
_entity.id
_entity.type
_entity.pdbx_description
1 polymer ?
#
loop_
_entity_poly.entity_id
_entity_poly.type
_entity_poly.pdbx_seq_one_letter_code
_entity_poly.pdbx_strand_id
1 'polypeptide(L)' 'MSAIVCVEVNRTRVILHIHLDPDTVKLGDIVIDAREKGRWGTGDLECSIRIMEELDSVKPLLDRAYLEN' A
#
# COMPACT_ATOMS: atom_id res chain seq x y z
N MET A 1 14.65 10.48 -6.82
CA MET A 1 13.54 9.63 -7.29
C MET A 1 13.05 8.87 -6.07
N SER A 2 12.01 9.38 -5.41
CA SER A 2 11.37 8.68 -4.29
C SER A 2 10.57 7.51 -4.87
N ALA A 3 10.67 6.33 -4.25
CA ALA A 3 9.88 5.18 -4.69
C ALA A 3 8.42 5.40 -4.28
N ILE A 4 7.50 5.36 -5.26
CA ILE A 4 6.06 5.57 -5.06
C ILE A 4 5.42 4.37 -4.36
N VAL A 5 5.94 3.17 -4.63
CA VAL A 5 5.53 1.93 -4.00
C VAL A 5 6.75 1.03 -3.74
N CYS A 6 6.75 0.35 -2.59
CA CYS A 6 7.68 -0.74 -2.29
C CYS A 6 6.91 -2.06 -2.20
N VAL A 7 7.40 -3.08 -2.88
CA VAL A 7 6.72 -4.39 -2.96
C VAL A 7 7.51 -5.42 -2.17
N GLU A 8 6.86 -6.02 -1.19
CA GLU A 8 7.40 -7.15 -0.44
C GLU A 8 6.60 -8.41 -0.80
N VAL A 9 7.30 -9.40 -1.37
CA VAL A 9 6.67 -10.67 -1.74
C VAL A 9 6.95 -11.69 -0.63
N ASN A 10 5.91 -12.06 0.11
CA ASN A 10 5.96 -13.17 1.06
C ASN A 10 5.48 -14.46 0.39
N ARG A 11 5.80 -15.61 0.99
CA ARG A 11 5.39 -16.94 0.45
C ARG A 11 3.87 -17.13 0.36
N THR A 12 3.10 -16.38 1.13
CA THR A 12 1.64 -16.52 1.26
C THR A 12 0.85 -15.28 0.85
N ARG A 13 1.51 -14.12 0.68
CA ARG A 13 0.86 -12.85 0.34
C ARG A 13 1.87 -11.87 -0.24
N VAL A 14 1.38 -10.89 -0.98
CA VAL A 14 2.18 -9.73 -1.42
C VAL A 14 1.80 -8.54 -0.56
N ILE A 15 2.78 -7.82 -0.05
CA ILE A 15 2.58 -6.60 0.72
C ILE A 15 3.06 -5.43 -0.15
N LEU A 16 2.19 -4.44 -0.34
CA LEU A 16 2.53 -3.20 -1.02
C LEU A 16 2.59 -2.08 0.02
N HIS A 17 3.72 -1.40 0.09
CA HIS A 17 3.88 -0.17 0.85
C HIS A 17 3.72 1.00 -0.10
N ILE A 18 2.62 1.72 0.00
CA ILE A 18 2.29 2.84 -0.89
C ILE A 18 2.56 4.14 -0.14
N HIS A 19 3.26 5.07 -0.76
CA HIS A 19 3.42 6.42 -0.23
C HIS A 19 2.22 7.28 -0.63
N LEU A 20 1.16 7.21 0.17
CA LEU A 20 -0.08 7.93 -0.01
C LEU A 20 -0.72 8.19 1.36
N ASP A 21 -1.36 9.34 1.53
CA ASP A 21 -1.96 9.72 2.81
C ASP A 21 -3.12 8.77 3.19
N PRO A 22 -3.00 8.01 4.30
CA PRO A 22 -4.03 7.08 4.75
C PRO A 22 -5.34 7.77 5.17
N ASP A 23 -5.34 9.05 5.56
CA ASP A 23 -6.57 9.80 5.85
C ASP A 23 -7.41 10.02 4.58
N THR A 24 -6.79 9.93 3.40
CA THR A 24 -7.49 10.06 2.11
C THR A 24 -7.96 8.72 1.53
N VAL A 25 -7.74 7.62 2.26
CA VAL A 25 -8.00 6.25 1.81
C VAL A 25 -8.91 5.54 2.79
N LYS A 26 -9.78 4.66 2.29
CA LYS A 26 -10.59 3.80 3.16
C LYS A 26 -9.73 2.65 3.68
N LEU A 27 -9.38 2.73 4.96
CA LEU A 27 -8.74 1.63 5.69
C LEU A 27 -9.72 0.45 5.86
N GLY A 28 -9.18 -0.76 5.88
CA GLY A 28 -9.94 -2.00 5.99
C GLY A 28 -9.05 -3.19 6.32
N ASP A 29 -9.53 -4.41 6.07
CA ASP A 29 -8.79 -5.64 6.38
C ASP A 29 -7.49 -5.80 5.56
N ILE A 30 -7.50 -5.20 4.37
CA ILE A 30 -6.48 -5.30 3.33
C ILE A 30 -5.50 -4.13 3.41
N VAL A 31 -6.05 -2.94 3.59
CA VAL A 31 -5.36 -1.65 3.56
C VAL A 31 -5.33 -1.11 4.98
N ILE A 32 -4.15 -1.11 5.59
CA ILE A 32 -3.98 -0.64 6.97
C ILE A 32 -3.07 0.58 7.01
N ASP A 33 -3.33 1.45 7.98
CA ASP A 33 -2.45 2.55 8.31
C ASP A 33 -1.15 1.98 8.89
N ALA A 34 -0.04 2.29 8.23
CA ALA A 34 1.29 1.83 8.61
C ALA A 34 2.18 2.97 9.14
N ARG A 35 1.64 4.20 9.32
CA ARG A 35 2.38 5.37 9.82
C ARG A 35 3.02 5.10 11.18
N GLU A 36 2.33 4.37 12.05
CA GLU A 36 2.80 4.04 13.40
C GLU A 36 3.65 2.74 13.46
N LYS A 37 3.69 1.94 12.39
CA LYS A 37 4.59 0.77 12.29
C LYS A 37 6.00 1.25 11.92
N GLY A 38 6.62 2.03 12.80
CA GLY A 38 7.89 2.72 12.60
C GLY A 38 9.12 1.83 12.48
N ARG A 39 9.24 0.99 11.44
CA ARG A 39 10.50 0.26 11.17
C ARG A 39 10.91 -0.01 9.72
N TRP A 40 10.06 0.29 8.72
CA TRP A 40 10.42 0.09 7.29
C TRP A 40 10.13 1.25 6.33
N GLY A 41 9.92 2.47 6.86
CA GLY A 41 10.39 3.74 6.27
C GLY A 41 10.08 4.10 4.80
N THR A 42 9.09 3.51 4.12
CA THR A 42 8.88 3.82 2.69
C THR A 42 7.42 3.88 2.22
N GLY A 43 6.44 3.76 3.12
CA GLY A 43 5.02 3.90 2.76
C GLY A 43 4.12 4.02 3.98
N ASP A 44 3.22 5.01 3.92
CA ASP A 44 2.26 5.33 4.98
C ASP A 44 1.08 4.34 5.00
N LEU A 45 0.86 3.66 3.88
CA LEU A 45 -0.16 2.62 3.71
C LEU A 45 0.47 1.26 3.43
N GLU A 46 -0.03 0.22 4.11
CA GLU A 46 0.32 -1.18 3.87
C GLU A 46 -0.89 -1.92 3.30
N CYS A 47 -0.75 -2.48 2.10
CA CYS A 47 -1.78 -3.27 1.43
C CYS A 47 -1.37 -4.74 1.35
N SER A 48 -2.09 -5.64 2.02
CA SER A 48 -1.83 -7.09 2.01
C SER A 48 -2.69 -7.81 0.96
N ILE A 49 -2.12 -8.10 -0.20
CA ILE A 49 -2.79 -8.79 -1.31
C ILE A 49 -2.58 -10.29 -1.22
N ARG A 50 -3.69 -11.06 -1.21
CA ARG A 50 -3.67 -12.53 -1.20
C ARG A 50 -4.30 -13.14 -2.45
N ILE A 51 -5.29 -12.47 -3.02
CA ILE A 51 -6.06 -12.90 -4.19
C ILE A 51 -6.18 -11.76 -5.19
N MET A 52 -6.58 -12.06 -6.41
CA MET A 52 -6.62 -11.09 -7.50
C MET A 52 -7.69 -10.00 -7.27
N GLU A 53 -8.81 -10.30 -6.62
CA GLU A 53 -9.84 -9.29 -6.33
C GLU A 53 -9.31 -8.15 -5.43
N GLU A 54 -8.39 -8.48 -4.52
CA GLU A 54 -7.75 -7.51 -3.62
C GLU A 54 -6.82 -6.58 -4.41
N LEU A 55 -6.12 -7.13 -5.40
CA LEU A 55 -5.29 -6.35 -6.31
C LEU A 55 -6.14 -5.35 -7.10
N ASP A 56 -7.30 -5.78 -7.61
CA ASP A 56 -8.24 -4.89 -8.32
C ASP A 56 -8.72 -3.73 -7.44
N SER A 57 -8.91 -3.97 -6.14
CA SER A 57 -9.26 -2.92 -5.17
C SER A 57 -8.11 -1.95 -4.88
N VAL A 58 -6.86 -2.40 -4.99
CA VAL A 58 -5.65 -1.60 -4.72
C VAL A 58 -5.16 -0.82 -5.95
N LYS A 59 -5.48 -1.25 -7.18
CA LYS A 59 -5.17 -0.52 -8.43
C LYS A 59 -5.48 1.00 -8.37
N PRO A 60 -6.67 1.46 -7.93
CA PRO A 60 -6.94 2.90 -7.85
C PRO A 60 -6.05 3.64 -6.84
N LEU A 61 -5.55 2.97 -5.80
CA LEU A 61 -4.63 3.58 -4.83
C LEU A 61 -3.23 3.78 -5.44
N LEU A 62 -2.78 2.81 -6.25
CA LEU A 62 -1.53 2.92 -7.01
C LEU A 62 -1.58 4.05 -8.03
N ASP A 63 -2.70 4.19 -8.74
CA ASP A 63 -2.92 5.26 -9.71
C ASP A 63 -2.86 6.64 -9.04
N ARG A 64 -3.51 6.79 -7.87
CA ARG A 64 -3.41 8.01 -7.05
C ARG A 64 -1.99 8.30 -6.60
N ALA A 65 -1.28 7.30 -6.06
CA ALA A 65 0.10 7.48 -5.63
C ALA A 65 1.02 7.90 -6.78
N TYR A 66 0.76 7.42 -8.00
CA TYR A 66 1.47 7.81 -9.23
C TYR A 66 1.13 9.22 -9.70
N LEU A 67 -0.12 9.67 -9.57
CA LEU A 67 -0.55 11.02 -9.95
C LEU A 67 -0.10 12.09 -8.95
N GLU A 68 0.06 11.73 -7.67
CA GLU A 68 0.42 12.64 -6.58
C GLU A 68 1.94 12.81 -6.38
N ASN A 69 2.79 12.03 -7.09
CA ASN A 69 4.27 12.09 -7.03
C ASN A 69 4.93 12.40 -8.38
#